data_AF-A0A964Z656-F1
#
_entry.id   AF-A0A964Z656-F1
#
_cell.length_a   1.000
_cell.length_b   1.000
_cell.length_c   1.000
_cell.angle_alpha   90.00
_cell.angle_beta   90.00
_cell.angle_gamma   90.00
#
_symmetry.space_group_name_H-M   'P 1'
#
loop_
_entity.id
_entity.type
_entity.pdbx_description
1 polymer ?
#
loop_
_entity_poly.entity_id
_entity_poly.type
_entity_poly.pdbx_seq_one_letter_code
_entity_poly.pdbx_strand_id
1 'polypeptide(L)'
;AGNGNTASSALTVAYDTQAPTVSNVTSSTANGTLALNDPVSIQVVFSEPVTVTTTGGTPTLTLETGSTDRTASYLSGTGTDTLTFTYTVQAGDAATDLDYTSTSALALNGGTITDTAGNSATLTLASPGASGSLGANKAIVVATSPTKVVSVRNPSGAVVGAAFSTQPQVSVQDVGSNVVTSDSATVVTASVSTGASLVGSTTATVSSGVATFSNLGIVGTAGQAYTITYSASFGGVALTVAQQTVTPTVGAATQLTVQRQPVGSSAGAALATQPIVRVLDAGNNLVESSSAAISVSPSGGALGGTTTVNAVNGVATFTDLTFAGTASSNYTLTFTSGSLTQASSSNVSVTVGTATKLVLTTSAASASVNNCRPSVAEHLVCRSSRSKLVIGRVRGITDGKFVADRDALVERHRGLHCRFRHVHHHDGQGGNVFIDGITGGRHELFGCNRRDSHV
;
A
#
# COMPACT_ATOMS: atom_id res chain seq x y z
N ALA A 1 -89.45 28.29 86.24
CA ALA A 1 -88.64 27.28 85.52
C ALA A 1 -88.47 27.80 84.10
N GLY A 2 -87.30 27.99 83.50
CA GLY A 2 -85.97 27.46 83.83
C GLY A 2 -85.45 26.69 82.62
N ASN A 3 -85.40 27.33 81.46
CA ASN A 3 -85.06 26.70 80.19
C ASN A 3 -83.53 26.62 80.13
N GLY A 4 -82.95 25.66 80.84
CA GLY A 4 -81.50 25.43 80.85
C GLY A 4 -81.08 24.76 79.55
N ASN A 5 -80.83 25.55 78.50
CA ASN A 5 -80.10 25.04 77.35
C ASN A 5 -78.62 25.36 77.55
N THR A 6 -77.81 24.31 77.72
CA THR A 6 -76.35 24.42 77.81
C THR A 6 -75.83 24.74 76.40
N ALA A 7 -75.07 25.81 76.24
CA ALA A 7 -74.37 26.06 74.98
C ALA A 7 -73.54 24.82 74.62
N SER A 8 -73.66 24.31 73.39
CA SER A 8 -72.80 23.22 72.92
C SER A 8 -71.35 23.65 73.04
N SER A 9 -70.46 22.72 73.37
CA SER A 9 -69.02 22.95 73.32
C SER A 9 -68.64 23.56 71.97
N ALA A 10 -67.79 24.59 71.97
CA ALA A 10 -67.28 25.15 70.73
C ALA A 10 -66.53 24.05 69.97
N LEU A 11 -66.99 23.74 68.76
CA LEU A 11 -66.25 22.88 67.84
C LEU A 11 -65.17 23.73 67.18
N THR A 12 -63.95 23.65 67.69
CA THR A 12 -62.79 24.19 66.98
C THR A 12 -62.30 23.16 65.97
N VAL A 13 -62.60 23.40 64.69
CA VAL A 13 -61.93 22.73 63.57
C VAL A 13 -60.75 23.59 63.18
N ALA A 14 -59.52 23.10 63.37
CA ALA A 14 -58.36 23.72 62.76
C ALA A 14 -58.42 23.41 61.26
N TYR A 15 -58.52 24.45 60.42
CA TYR A 15 -58.46 24.33 58.97
C TYR A 15 -57.09 24.85 58.53
N ASP A 16 -56.32 24.01 57.87
CA ASP A 16 -55.08 24.41 57.24
C ASP A 16 -55.38 25.00 55.87
N THR A 17 -55.07 26.29 55.69
CA THR A 17 -55.20 26.99 54.40
C THR A 17 -53.86 27.13 53.68
N GLN A 18 -52.74 26.73 54.30
CA GLN A 18 -51.42 26.95 53.73
C GLN A 18 -51.16 25.86 52.70
N ALA A 19 -50.81 26.27 51.47
CA ALA A 19 -50.43 25.33 50.43
C ALA A 19 -48.95 24.96 50.57
N PRO A 20 -48.56 23.70 50.35
CA PRO A 20 -47.16 23.32 50.30
C PRO A 20 -46.47 24.04 49.13
N THR A 21 -45.26 24.56 49.35
CA THR A 21 -44.46 25.26 48.34
C THR A 21 -43.13 24.55 48.14
N VAL A 22 -42.58 24.57 46.93
CA VAL A 22 -41.22 24.03 46.69
C VAL A 22 -40.19 24.95 47.33
N SER A 23 -39.40 24.41 48.26
CA SER A 23 -38.36 25.15 48.99
C SER A 23 -36.95 24.91 48.42
N ASN A 24 -36.70 23.74 47.82
CA ASN A 24 -35.39 23.36 47.33
C ASN A 24 -35.46 22.23 46.29
N VAL A 25 -34.58 22.24 45.30
CA VAL A 25 -34.34 21.12 44.39
C VAL A 25 -32.88 20.69 44.49
N THR A 26 -32.63 19.43 44.82
CA THR A 26 -31.29 18.86 44.92
C THR A 26 -31.23 17.48 44.29
N SER A 27 -30.14 16.75 44.46
CA SER A 27 -29.97 15.38 43.96
C SER A 27 -29.28 14.52 45.01
N SER A 28 -29.65 13.24 45.09
CA SER A 28 -28.85 12.25 45.83
C SER A 28 -27.71 11.69 44.97
N THR A 29 -27.73 11.92 43.65
CA THR A 29 -26.59 11.63 42.78
C THR A 29 -25.44 12.56 43.14
N ALA A 30 -24.24 11.98 43.27
CA ALA A 30 -23.04 12.74 43.60
C ALA A 30 -22.68 13.76 42.52
N ASN A 31 -21.97 14.82 42.91
CA ASN A 31 -21.35 15.74 41.97
C ASN A 31 -20.35 15.01 41.07
N GLY A 32 -20.18 15.48 39.84
CA GLY A 32 -19.24 14.92 38.87
C GLY A 32 -19.84 14.80 37.48
N THR A 33 -19.08 14.18 36.58
CA THR A 33 -19.52 13.91 35.21
C THR A 33 -20.19 12.56 35.12
N LEU A 34 -21.43 12.56 34.63
CA LEU A 34 -22.23 11.39 34.33
C LEU A 34 -22.15 11.07 32.84
N ALA A 35 -22.08 9.78 32.54
CA ALA A 35 -22.01 9.21 31.21
C ALA A 35 -23.35 8.60 30.80
N LEU A 36 -23.42 8.08 29.57
CA LEU A 36 -24.60 7.38 29.07
C LEU A 36 -25.05 6.26 30.03
N ASN A 37 -26.36 6.11 30.22
CA ASN A 37 -27.00 5.14 31.11
C ASN A 37 -26.80 5.37 32.62
N ASP A 38 -26.12 6.42 33.05
CA ASP A 38 -26.03 6.73 34.48
C ASP A 38 -27.39 7.20 35.03
N PRO A 39 -27.85 6.68 36.18
CA PRO A 39 -29.08 7.14 36.81
C PRO A 39 -28.86 8.46 37.57
N VAL A 40 -29.83 9.35 37.45
CA VAL A 40 -29.91 10.63 38.17
C VAL A 40 -31.14 10.60 39.07
N SER A 41 -30.94 10.85 40.36
CA SER A 41 -31.99 10.86 41.38
C SER A 41 -32.17 12.26 41.96
N ILE A 42 -33.11 13.01 41.39
CA ILE A 42 -33.43 14.38 41.78
C ILE A 42 -34.41 14.36 42.95
N GLN A 43 -34.22 15.25 43.92
CA GLN A 43 -35.06 15.41 45.11
C GLN A 43 -35.67 16.81 45.11
N VAL A 44 -37.00 16.89 45.06
CA VAL A 44 -37.78 18.13 45.18
C VAL A 44 -38.32 18.21 46.61
N VAL A 45 -37.90 19.22 47.35
CA VAL A 45 -38.26 19.43 48.76
C VAL A 45 -39.35 20.49 48.84
N PHE A 46 -40.41 20.18 49.57
CA PHE A 46 -41.54 21.06 49.86
C PHE A 46 -41.42 21.66 51.26
N SER A 47 -42.24 22.68 51.56
CA SER A 47 -42.29 23.34 52.87
C SER A 47 -42.87 22.45 53.98
N GLU A 48 -43.55 21.36 53.61
CA GLU A 48 -44.21 20.41 54.51
C GLU A 48 -44.46 19.07 53.79
N PRO A 49 -44.89 18.01 54.50
CA PRO A 49 -45.19 16.73 53.89
C PRO A 49 -46.32 16.77 52.85
N VAL A 50 -46.09 16.14 51.69
CA VAL A 50 -47.05 16.08 50.59
C VAL A 50 -47.42 14.64 50.22
N THR A 51 -48.65 14.44 49.77
CA THR A 51 -49.18 13.20 49.22
C THR A 51 -49.25 13.30 47.70
N VAL A 52 -48.74 12.28 47.02
CA VAL A 52 -48.76 12.20 45.55
C VAL A 52 -49.79 11.17 45.12
N THR A 53 -50.72 11.56 44.24
CA THR A 53 -51.64 10.62 43.59
C THR A 53 -51.31 10.50 42.11
N THR A 54 -51.01 9.29 41.63
CA THR A 54 -50.62 9.04 40.24
C THR A 54 -51.72 8.45 39.36
N THR A 55 -52.94 8.27 39.89
CA THR A 55 -54.07 7.65 39.17
C THR A 55 -54.45 8.40 37.88
N GLY A 56 -54.35 9.73 37.89
CA GLY A 56 -54.61 10.57 36.71
C GLY A 56 -53.38 10.85 35.84
N GLY A 57 -52.20 10.38 36.28
CA GLY A 57 -50.91 10.51 35.61
C GLY A 57 -49.76 10.77 36.59
N THR A 58 -48.53 10.65 36.10
CA THR A 58 -47.33 10.70 36.95
C THR A 58 -46.68 12.09 36.87
N PRO A 59 -46.46 12.78 38.00
CA PRO A 59 -45.72 14.04 37.99
C PRO A 59 -44.32 13.89 37.40
N THR A 60 -43.84 14.92 36.72
CA THR A 60 -42.52 14.93 36.09
C THR A 60 -41.80 16.26 36.27
N LEU A 61 -40.47 16.22 36.22
CA LEU A 61 -39.60 17.38 36.15
C LEU A 61 -38.86 17.39 34.81
N THR A 62 -39.02 18.45 34.02
CA THR A 62 -38.27 18.60 32.76
C THR A 62 -36.88 19.17 33.01
N LEU A 63 -35.85 18.41 32.64
CA LEU A 63 -34.43 18.71 32.76
C LEU A 63 -33.88 19.33 31.48
N GLU A 64 -33.00 20.31 31.63
CA GLU A 64 -32.22 20.89 30.54
C GLU A 64 -30.98 20.02 30.29
N THR A 65 -31.02 19.24 29.22
CA THR A 65 -30.00 18.23 28.88
C THR A 65 -29.38 18.47 27.51
N GLY A 66 -29.42 19.72 27.02
CA GLY A 66 -28.83 20.15 25.77
C GLY A 66 -29.87 20.33 24.67
N SER A 67 -29.59 19.84 23.46
CA SER A 67 -30.49 20.06 22.32
C SER A 67 -31.87 19.41 22.44
N THR A 68 -31.99 18.41 23.32
CA THR A 68 -33.25 17.73 23.64
C THR A 68 -33.35 17.64 25.16
N ASP A 69 -34.42 18.22 25.69
CA ASP A 69 -34.75 18.13 27.11
C ASP A 69 -35.27 16.76 27.48
N ARG A 70 -34.93 16.31 28.69
CA ARG A 70 -35.35 15.01 29.21
C ARG A 70 -36.30 15.19 30.38
N THR A 71 -37.18 14.22 30.56
CA THR A 71 -38.16 14.23 31.62
C THR A 71 -37.75 13.26 32.73
N ALA A 72 -37.53 13.76 33.94
CA ALA A 72 -37.42 12.93 35.14
C ALA A 72 -38.82 12.63 35.69
N SER A 73 -39.09 11.36 35.96
CA SER A 73 -40.41 10.90 36.42
C SER A 73 -40.43 10.72 37.93
N TYR A 74 -41.55 11.06 38.57
CA TYR A 74 -41.77 10.79 39.98
C TYR A 74 -41.54 9.31 40.29
N LEU A 75 -40.76 9.03 41.34
CA LEU A 75 -40.39 7.69 41.78
C LEU A 75 -40.94 7.37 43.17
N SER A 76 -40.73 8.26 44.16
CA SER A 76 -41.04 7.98 45.56
C SER A 76 -41.12 9.25 46.43
N GLY A 77 -41.50 9.10 47.71
CA GLY A 77 -41.48 10.18 48.70
C GLY A 77 -42.86 10.68 49.16
N THR A 78 -43.95 10.05 48.70
CA THR A 78 -45.31 10.40 49.16
C THR A 78 -45.43 10.25 50.68
N GLY A 79 -46.11 11.20 51.33
CA GLY A 79 -46.22 11.30 52.78
C GLY A 79 -45.02 11.96 53.47
N THR A 80 -44.04 12.45 52.71
CA THR A 80 -42.87 13.18 53.21
C THR A 80 -42.77 14.55 52.55
N ASP A 81 -41.87 15.42 53.04
CA ASP A 81 -41.58 16.72 52.42
C ASP A 81 -40.68 16.62 51.19
N THR A 82 -40.12 15.44 50.89
CA THR A 82 -39.13 15.26 49.83
C THR A 82 -39.60 14.21 48.83
N LEU A 83 -39.83 14.65 47.60
CA LEU A 83 -40.20 13.79 46.49
C LEU A 83 -38.98 13.46 45.63
N THR A 84 -38.79 12.19 45.31
CA THR A 84 -37.71 11.72 44.43
C THR A 84 -38.22 11.56 43.01
N PHE A 85 -37.49 12.11 42.05
CA PHE A 85 -37.67 11.95 40.61
C PHE A 85 -36.44 11.27 40.03
N THR A 86 -36.65 10.39 39.06
CA THR A 86 -35.54 9.67 38.40
C THR A 86 -35.52 9.91 36.91
N TYR A 87 -34.30 10.02 36.39
CA TYR A 87 -33.97 10.10 34.98
C TYR A 87 -32.71 9.25 34.76
N THR A 88 -32.55 8.68 33.58
CA THR A 88 -31.34 7.96 33.17
C THR A 88 -30.75 8.67 31.98
N VAL A 89 -29.46 9.00 32.04
CA VAL A 89 -28.77 9.71 30.98
C VAL A 89 -28.92 8.97 29.65
N GLN A 90 -29.41 9.66 28.62
CA GLN A 90 -29.65 9.10 27.29
C GLN A 90 -28.64 9.62 26.27
N ALA A 91 -28.58 8.95 25.13
CA ALA A 91 -27.62 9.29 24.10
C ALA A 91 -27.93 10.67 23.50
N GLY A 92 -26.90 11.52 23.38
CA GLY A 92 -27.03 12.89 22.88
C GLY A 92 -27.23 13.93 23.98
N ASP A 93 -27.44 13.51 25.22
CA ASP A 93 -27.62 14.42 26.35
C ASP A 93 -26.26 15.05 26.72
N ALA A 94 -26.28 16.37 26.95
CA ALA A 94 -25.13 17.17 27.28
C ALA A 94 -25.54 18.38 28.13
N ALA A 95 -25.02 18.46 29.36
CA ALA A 95 -25.21 19.58 30.26
C ALA A 95 -23.91 19.86 30.99
N THR A 96 -23.39 21.09 30.90
CA THR A 96 -22.20 21.51 31.67
C THR A 96 -22.50 21.69 33.15
N ASP A 97 -23.77 21.92 33.47
CA ASP A 97 -24.32 21.91 34.82
C ASP A 97 -25.81 21.56 34.68
N LEU A 98 -26.24 20.43 35.25
CA LEU A 98 -27.59 19.90 35.05
C LEU A 98 -28.59 20.67 35.91
N ASP A 99 -29.61 21.24 35.26
CA ASP A 99 -30.72 21.91 35.93
C ASP A 99 -32.06 21.52 35.27
N TYR A 100 -33.16 22.08 35.77
CA TYR A 100 -34.46 22.03 35.09
C TYR A 100 -34.66 23.23 34.17
N THR A 101 -35.55 23.09 33.19
CA THR A 101 -35.66 24.06 32.08
C THR A 101 -36.20 25.43 32.50
N SER A 102 -37.03 25.49 33.54
CA SER A 102 -37.67 26.74 34.00
C SER A 102 -38.31 26.62 35.38
N THR A 103 -38.79 27.74 35.93
CA THR A 103 -39.56 27.78 37.19
C THR A 103 -40.87 26.99 37.14
N SER A 104 -41.37 26.62 35.96
CA SER A 104 -42.57 25.80 35.77
C SER A 104 -42.29 24.39 35.26
N ALA A 105 -41.04 23.91 35.38
CA ALA A 105 -40.63 22.60 34.85
C ALA A 105 -41.22 21.40 35.60
N LEU A 106 -41.74 21.59 36.82
CA LEU A 106 -42.46 20.56 37.57
C LEU A 106 -43.93 20.52 37.12
N ALA A 107 -44.31 19.44 36.45
CA ALA A 107 -45.64 19.24 35.91
C ALA A 107 -46.35 18.05 36.58
N LEU A 108 -47.65 18.16 36.80
CA LEU A 108 -48.45 17.09 37.42
C LEU A 108 -48.83 15.98 36.44
N ASN A 109 -48.94 16.30 35.15
CA ASN A 109 -49.40 15.38 34.09
C ASN A 109 -50.70 14.63 34.42
N GLY A 110 -51.64 15.28 35.11
CA GLY A 110 -52.90 14.67 35.54
C GLY A 110 -52.86 14.00 36.92
N GLY A 111 -51.69 13.85 37.53
CA GLY A 111 -51.55 13.51 38.95
C GLY A 111 -51.87 14.69 39.88
N THR A 112 -51.68 14.48 41.18
CA THR A 112 -51.81 15.54 42.20
C THR A 112 -50.65 15.50 43.18
N ILE A 113 -50.32 16.67 43.73
CA ILE A 113 -49.43 16.84 44.88
C ILE A 113 -50.19 17.75 45.86
N THR A 114 -50.62 17.18 46.98
CA THR A 114 -51.43 17.89 47.99
C THR A 114 -50.87 17.64 49.39
N ASP A 115 -51.10 18.55 50.34
CA ASP A 115 -50.84 18.25 51.75
C ASP A 115 -51.88 17.26 52.34
N THR A 116 -51.84 17.07 53.65
CA THR A 116 -52.82 16.22 54.39
C THR A 116 -54.20 16.87 54.55
N ALA A 117 -54.29 18.19 54.45
CA ALA A 117 -55.53 18.96 54.52
C ALA A 117 -56.25 19.07 53.17
N GLY A 118 -55.60 18.64 52.08
CA GLY A 118 -56.10 18.68 50.70
C GLY A 118 -55.72 19.93 49.92
N ASN A 119 -54.87 20.82 50.45
CA ASN A 119 -54.40 21.98 49.71
C ASN A 119 -53.43 21.54 48.60
N SER A 120 -53.63 22.07 47.39
CA SER A 120 -52.75 21.78 46.24
C SER A 120 -51.42 22.50 46.35
N ALA A 121 -50.33 21.81 46.05
CA ALA A 121 -48.99 22.39 46.12
C ALA A 121 -48.78 23.50 45.08
N THR A 122 -48.05 24.55 45.48
CA THR A 122 -47.48 25.53 44.56
C THR A 122 -46.18 24.97 44.00
N LEU A 123 -46.17 24.71 42.68
CA LEU A 123 -45.09 23.99 41.99
C LEU A 123 -43.98 24.90 41.46
N THR A 124 -44.05 26.20 41.71
CA THR A 124 -43.05 27.17 41.27
C THR A 124 -41.69 26.83 41.85
N LEU A 125 -40.74 26.52 40.98
CA LEU A 125 -39.35 26.26 41.35
C LEU A 125 -38.56 27.57 41.44
N ALA A 126 -37.40 27.53 42.09
CA ALA A 126 -36.43 28.61 41.99
C ALA A 126 -36.01 28.81 40.51
N SER A 127 -35.62 30.02 40.10
CA SER A 127 -35.03 30.21 38.77
C SER A 127 -33.78 29.31 38.60
N PRO A 128 -33.58 28.64 37.46
CA PRO A 128 -32.38 27.84 37.22
C PRO A 128 -31.09 28.62 37.54
N GLY A 129 -30.15 27.99 38.23
CA GLY A 129 -28.92 28.59 38.75
C GLY A 129 -29.07 29.51 39.97
N ALA A 130 -30.29 29.85 40.43
CA ALA A 130 -30.50 30.61 41.67
C ALA A 130 -30.44 29.69 42.91
N SER A 131 -30.22 30.27 44.10
CA SER A 131 -30.26 29.51 45.36
C SER A 131 -31.54 28.68 45.46
N GLY A 132 -31.40 27.38 45.75
CA GLY A 132 -32.52 26.44 45.81
C GLY A 132 -32.83 25.70 44.50
N SER A 133 -32.20 26.06 43.38
CA SER A 133 -32.27 25.30 42.11
C SER A 133 -31.33 24.10 42.08
N LEU A 134 -31.51 23.19 41.13
CA LEU A 134 -30.68 21.98 41.04
C LEU A 134 -29.22 22.33 40.72
N GLY A 135 -28.98 23.18 39.71
CA GLY A 135 -27.64 23.59 39.30
C GLY A 135 -26.90 24.41 40.37
N ALA A 136 -27.63 25.19 41.17
CA ALA A 136 -27.01 25.88 42.31
C ALA A 136 -26.59 24.92 43.44
N ASN A 137 -27.28 23.78 43.59
CA ASN A 137 -27.11 22.87 44.71
C ASN A 137 -26.22 21.66 44.41
N LYS A 138 -25.99 21.35 43.13
CA LYS A 138 -25.25 20.18 42.67
C LYS A 138 -24.47 20.51 41.42
N ALA A 139 -23.20 20.13 41.41
CA ALA A 139 -22.33 20.25 40.24
C ALA A 139 -22.36 18.92 39.48
N ILE A 140 -23.44 18.69 38.73
CA ILE A 140 -23.62 17.49 37.91
C ILE A 140 -23.42 17.87 36.45
N VAL A 141 -22.43 17.27 35.82
CA VAL A 141 -22.16 17.41 34.38
C VAL A 141 -22.71 16.18 33.68
N VAL A 142 -23.42 16.33 32.57
CA VAL A 142 -23.83 15.21 31.70
C VAL A 142 -23.01 15.29 30.43
N ALA A 143 -22.28 14.22 30.11
CA ALA A 143 -21.41 14.18 28.92
C ALA A 143 -21.47 12.82 28.22
N THR A 144 -22.32 12.73 27.19
CA THR A 144 -22.48 11.50 26.38
C THR A 144 -21.74 11.52 25.04
N SER A 145 -21.09 12.64 24.71
CA SER A 145 -20.27 12.76 23.51
C SER A 145 -19.05 11.81 23.55
N PRO A 146 -18.60 11.29 22.40
CA PRO A 146 -17.39 10.47 22.34
C PRO A 146 -16.15 11.16 22.90
N THR A 147 -15.36 10.42 23.66
CA THR A 147 -14.04 10.85 24.17
C THR A 147 -12.92 9.85 23.86
N LYS A 148 -13.26 8.62 23.45
CA LYS A 148 -12.32 7.52 23.23
C LYS A 148 -12.63 6.78 21.94
N VAL A 149 -11.60 6.29 21.26
CA VAL A 149 -11.66 5.20 20.29
C VAL A 149 -11.13 3.96 20.99
N VAL A 150 -11.86 2.84 20.88
CA VAL A 150 -11.53 1.58 21.57
C VAL A 150 -11.58 0.42 20.59
N SER A 151 -10.58 -0.47 20.65
CA SER A 151 -10.51 -1.68 19.83
C SER A 151 -11.68 -2.63 20.13
N VAL A 152 -12.40 -3.05 19.09
CA VAL A 152 -13.50 -4.05 19.17
C VAL A 152 -13.07 -5.37 18.53
N ARG A 153 -12.44 -5.30 17.35
CA ARG A 153 -11.94 -6.46 16.62
C ARG A 153 -10.57 -6.17 16.05
N ASN A 154 -9.62 -7.06 16.32
CA ASN A 154 -8.27 -6.98 15.76
C ASN A 154 -8.27 -7.46 14.29
N PRO A 155 -7.41 -6.89 13.43
CA PRO A 155 -7.21 -7.39 12.08
C PRO A 155 -6.48 -8.74 12.10
N SER A 156 -6.72 -9.58 11.11
CA SER A 156 -6.01 -10.87 10.96
C SER A 156 -5.79 -11.23 9.50
N GLY A 157 -4.84 -12.17 9.25
CA GLY A 157 -4.40 -12.52 7.90
C GLY A 157 -3.71 -11.36 7.20
N ALA A 158 -2.78 -10.72 7.91
CA ALA A 158 -1.93 -9.68 7.35
C ALA A 158 -0.96 -10.29 6.34
N VAL A 159 -1.22 -10.06 5.05
CA VAL A 159 -0.37 -10.46 3.93
C VAL A 159 0.05 -9.19 3.21
N VAL A 160 1.34 -9.03 2.94
CA VAL A 160 1.88 -7.80 2.32
C VAL A 160 1.15 -7.48 1.02
N GLY A 161 0.62 -6.26 0.92
CA GLY A 161 -0.08 -5.75 -0.26
C GLY A 161 -1.53 -6.24 -0.43
N ALA A 162 -2.01 -7.13 0.45
CA ALA A 162 -3.40 -7.59 0.45
C ALA A 162 -4.20 -6.94 1.60
N ALA A 163 -5.52 -6.89 1.45
CA ALA A 163 -6.41 -6.56 2.55
C ALA A 163 -6.37 -7.63 3.64
N PHE A 164 -6.54 -7.23 4.90
CA PHE A 164 -6.69 -8.16 6.01
C PHE A 164 -7.89 -9.08 5.79
N SER A 165 -7.70 -10.38 6.00
CA SER A 165 -8.78 -11.38 5.90
C SER A 165 -9.88 -11.16 6.94
N THR A 166 -9.52 -10.69 8.14
CA THR A 166 -10.46 -10.11 9.11
C THR A 166 -10.17 -8.64 9.22
N GLN A 167 -11.16 -7.81 8.91
CA GLN A 167 -11.03 -6.36 8.97
C GLN A 167 -11.17 -5.84 10.41
N PRO A 168 -10.41 -4.81 10.82
CA PRO A 168 -10.52 -4.27 12.16
C PRO A 168 -11.85 -3.55 12.39
N GLN A 169 -12.28 -3.56 13.65
CA GLN A 169 -13.40 -2.74 14.14
C GLN A 169 -12.96 -2.00 15.39
N VAL A 170 -13.42 -0.76 15.49
CA VAL A 170 -13.23 0.08 16.67
C VAL A 170 -14.54 0.78 17.00
N SER A 171 -14.78 1.05 18.28
CA SER A 171 -15.94 1.81 18.75
C SER A 171 -15.52 3.17 19.26
N VAL A 172 -16.37 4.17 19.09
CA VAL A 172 -16.28 5.43 19.81
C VAL A 172 -17.05 5.33 21.12
N GLN A 173 -16.41 5.71 22.22
CA GLN A 173 -16.98 5.61 23.56
C GLN A 173 -16.93 6.94 24.29
N ASP A 174 -17.89 7.17 25.18
CA ASP A 174 -17.94 8.34 26.05
C ASP A 174 -16.94 8.25 27.23
N VAL A 175 -17.00 9.21 28.15
CA VAL A 175 -16.13 9.25 29.32
C VAL A 175 -16.32 8.04 30.24
N GLY A 176 -17.55 7.51 30.33
CA GLY A 176 -17.93 6.31 31.09
C GLY A 176 -17.59 4.99 30.40
N SER A 177 -17.02 5.02 29.19
CA SER A 177 -16.71 3.84 28.36
C SER A 177 -17.95 3.14 27.79
N ASN A 178 -19.06 3.87 27.66
CA ASN A 178 -20.23 3.40 26.92
C ASN A 178 -20.03 3.67 25.43
N VAL A 179 -20.46 2.74 24.57
CA VAL A 179 -20.50 2.98 23.12
C VAL A 179 -21.55 4.03 22.80
N VAL A 180 -21.16 5.09 22.10
CA VAL A 180 -22.07 6.19 21.73
C VAL A 180 -22.89 5.77 20.51
N THR A 181 -23.95 5.00 20.74
CA THR A 181 -24.77 4.37 19.69
C THR A 181 -25.59 5.34 18.86
N SER A 182 -25.74 6.59 19.29
CA SER A 182 -26.34 7.67 18.49
C SER A 182 -25.38 8.23 17.44
N ASP A 183 -24.06 7.99 17.55
CA ASP A 183 -23.08 8.49 16.60
C ASP A 183 -23.05 7.62 15.33
N SER A 184 -23.33 8.23 14.19
CA SER A 184 -23.21 7.61 12.85
C SER A 184 -22.44 8.49 11.87
N ALA A 185 -21.62 9.43 12.37
CA ALA A 185 -20.98 10.46 11.56
C ALA A 185 -19.47 10.59 11.81
N THR A 186 -18.97 10.23 13.01
CA THR A 186 -17.53 10.30 13.30
C THR A 186 -16.73 9.42 12.34
N VAL A 187 -15.73 10.01 11.69
CA VAL A 187 -14.80 9.30 10.81
C VAL A 187 -13.57 8.89 11.62
N VAL A 188 -13.29 7.60 11.65
CA VAL A 188 -12.08 7.04 12.24
C VAL A 188 -11.04 6.82 11.14
N THR A 189 -9.82 7.27 11.40
CA THR A 189 -8.67 7.14 10.49
C THR A 189 -7.63 6.19 11.07
N ALA A 190 -7.20 5.22 10.28
CA ALA A 190 -6.10 4.33 10.60
C ALA A 190 -4.77 4.91 10.08
N SER A 191 -3.73 4.79 10.90
CA SER A 191 -2.34 5.10 10.57
C SER A 191 -1.44 3.95 11.05
N VAL A 192 -0.22 3.84 10.55
CA VAL A 192 0.71 2.77 10.94
C VAL A 192 2.05 3.35 11.39
N SER A 193 2.71 2.64 12.32
CA SER A 193 4.07 2.93 12.75
C SER A 193 5.04 3.01 11.56
N THR A 194 6.14 3.74 11.73
CA THR A 194 7.17 3.93 10.70
C THR A 194 7.71 2.59 10.17
N GLY A 195 8.12 2.58 8.90
CA GLY A 195 8.63 1.38 8.23
C GLY A 195 7.57 0.47 7.60
N ALA A 196 6.31 0.88 7.60
CA ALA A 196 5.22 0.28 6.83
C ALA A 196 4.32 1.37 6.23
N SER A 197 3.43 0.97 5.32
CA SER A 197 2.36 1.80 4.77
C SER A 197 1.05 1.01 4.78
N LEU A 198 -0.06 1.68 5.06
CA LEU A 198 -1.38 1.08 4.92
C LEU A 198 -1.82 1.13 3.46
N VAL A 199 -2.58 0.12 3.03
CA VAL A 199 -3.19 0.07 1.70
C VAL A 199 -4.70 -0.10 1.80
N GLY A 200 -5.42 0.24 0.72
CA GLY A 200 -6.87 0.22 0.66
C GLY A 200 -7.52 1.38 1.42
N SER A 201 -8.67 1.15 2.08
CA SER A 201 -9.38 2.21 2.79
C SER A 201 -8.80 2.42 4.18
N THR A 202 -8.15 3.56 4.40
CA THR A 202 -7.59 3.96 5.70
C THR A 202 -8.58 4.69 6.59
N THR A 203 -9.81 4.88 6.15
CA THR A 203 -10.88 5.51 6.95
C THR A 203 -12.12 4.63 7.00
N ALA A 204 -12.87 4.79 8.09
CA ALA A 204 -14.18 4.19 8.30
C ALA A 204 -15.06 5.13 9.13
N THR A 205 -16.27 5.41 8.65
CA THR A 205 -17.27 6.15 9.41
C THR A 205 -17.95 5.22 10.40
N VAL A 206 -18.18 5.69 11.63
CA VAL A 206 -18.95 4.93 12.62
C VAL A 206 -20.39 4.77 12.16
N SER A 207 -20.98 3.63 12.49
CA SER A 207 -22.42 3.39 12.43
C SER A 207 -22.83 2.83 13.78
N SER A 208 -23.78 3.49 14.44
CA SER A 208 -24.16 3.19 15.82
C SER A 208 -22.95 3.08 16.78
N GLY A 209 -22.02 4.04 16.67
CA GLY A 209 -20.82 4.13 17.48
C GLY A 209 -19.70 3.15 17.11
N VAL A 210 -19.85 2.33 16.05
CA VAL A 210 -18.83 1.36 15.63
C VAL A 210 -18.35 1.63 14.21
N ALA A 211 -17.05 1.85 14.04
CA ALA A 211 -16.40 1.94 12.74
C ALA A 211 -15.89 0.54 12.32
N THR A 212 -16.37 0.07 11.16
CA THR A 212 -15.88 -1.16 10.53
C THR A 212 -15.06 -0.80 9.30
N PHE A 213 -13.77 -1.12 9.32
CA PHE A 213 -12.92 -0.91 8.16
C PHE A 213 -13.24 -1.92 7.06
N SER A 214 -13.03 -1.50 5.81
CA SER A 214 -13.17 -2.36 4.64
C SER A 214 -11.94 -2.22 3.76
N ASN A 215 -11.48 -3.34 3.19
CA ASN A 215 -10.31 -3.38 2.32
C ASN A 215 -9.01 -2.78 2.93
N LEU A 216 -8.92 -2.61 4.25
CA LEU A 216 -7.69 -2.16 4.89
C LEU A 216 -6.66 -3.28 4.84
N GLY A 217 -5.43 -2.93 4.47
CA GLY A 217 -4.28 -3.82 4.44
C GLY A 217 -2.98 -3.10 4.78
N ILE A 218 -1.86 -3.80 4.64
CA ILE A 218 -0.54 -3.26 4.98
C ILE A 218 0.53 -3.71 3.97
N VAL A 219 1.50 -2.84 3.70
CA VAL A 219 2.76 -3.15 3.04
C VAL A 219 3.90 -2.83 4.01
N GLY A 220 4.78 -3.80 4.24
CA GLY A 220 5.93 -3.67 5.14
C GLY A 220 6.83 -4.90 5.05
N THR A 221 7.87 -4.93 5.88
CA THR A 221 8.75 -6.08 6.01
C THR A 221 8.02 -7.23 6.69
N ALA A 222 8.02 -8.39 6.05
CA ALA A 222 7.38 -9.58 6.58
C ALA A 222 8.06 -10.05 7.90
N GLY A 223 7.26 -10.52 8.85
CA GLY A 223 7.74 -10.96 10.17
C GLY A 223 8.01 -9.83 11.18
N GLN A 224 7.95 -8.57 10.75
CA GLN A 224 8.10 -7.42 11.65
C GLN A 224 6.74 -6.97 12.20
N ALA A 225 6.66 -6.75 13.51
CA ALA A 225 5.46 -6.21 14.14
C ALA A 225 5.32 -4.71 13.86
N TYR A 226 4.13 -4.29 13.44
CA TYR A 226 3.73 -2.91 13.21
C TYR A 226 2.50 -2.57 14.04
N THR A 227 2.42 -1.33 14.51
CA THR A 227 1.26 -0.84 15.27
C THR A 227 0.38 0.01 14.37
N ILE A 228 -0.89 -0.35 14.26
CA ILE A 228 -1.93 0.45 13.65
C ILE A 228 -2.57 1.30 14.74
N THR A 229 -2.61 2.62 14.53
CA THR A 229 -3.25 3.60 15.41
C THR A 229 -4.53 4.10 14.76
N TYR A 230 -5.64 3.98 15.48
CA TYR A 230 -6.95 4.46 15.07
C TYR A 230 -7.26 5.76 15.81
N SER A 231 -7.35 6.86 15.07
CA SER A 231 -7.66 8.18 15.60
C SER A 231 -8.95 8.73 15.03
N ALA A 232 -9.62 9.58 15.81
CA ALA A 232 -10.81 10.30 15.40
C ALA A 232 -10.92 11.61 16.18
N SER A 233 -11.79 12.50 15.72
CA SER A 233 -12.14 13.73 16.42
C SER A 233 -13.65 13.91 16.43
N PHE A 234 -14.19 14.40 17.55
CA PHE A 234 -15.60 14.76 17.69
C PHE A 234 -15.70 16.24 18.07
N GLY A 235 -16.50 17.02 17.35
CA GLY A 235 -16.65 18.46 17.61
C GLY A 235 -15.34 19.26 17.54
N GLY A 236 -14.36 18.81 16.76
CA GLY A 236 -13.02 19.42 16.68
C GLY A 236 -12.05 18.99 17.79
N VAL A 237 -12.47 18.17 18.75
CA VAL A 237 -11.62 17.65 19.83
C VAL A 237 -11.14 16.24 19.47
N ALA A 238 -9.84 15.99 19.61
CA ALA A 238 -9.26 14.67 19.37
C ALA A 238 -9.70 13.67 20.45
N LEU A 239 -10.11 12.48 20.01
CA LEU A 239 -10.42 11.36 20.90
C LEU A 239 -9.14 10.64 21.33
N THR A 240 -9.20 9.94 22.47
CA THR A 240 -8.15 8.98 22.83
C THR A 240 -8.07 7.89 21.75
N VAL A 241 -6.86 7.55 21.31
CA VAL A 241 -6.66 6.59 20.20
C VAL A 241 -6.73 5.14 20.66
N ALA A 242 -7.18 4.25 19.77
CA ALA A 242 -6.97 2.80 19.91
C ALA A 242 -5.73 2.36 19.13
N GLN A 243 -5.06 1.30 19.59
CA GLN A 243 -3.93 0.70 18.90
C GLN A 243 -4.10 -0.81 18.78
N GLN A 244 -3.65 -1.37 17.67
CA GLN A 244 -3.61 -2.81 17.42
C GLN A 244 -2.29 -3.16 16.73
N THR A 245 -1.73 -4.33 17.03
CA THR A 245 -0.47 -4.79 16.42
C THR A 245 -0.74 -5.84 15.35
N VAL A 246 -0.01 -5.75 14.23
CA VAL A 246 -0.04 -6.71 13.13
C VAL A 246 1.38 -7.12 12.76
N THR A 247 1.56 -8.37 12.34
CA THR A 247 2.83 -8.87 11.79
C THR A 247 2.53 -9.46 10.42
N PRO A 248 2.83 -8.74 9.32
CA PRO A 248 2.49 -9.21 7.99
C PRO A 248 3.38 -10.38 7.58
N THR A 249 2.83 -11.28 6.78
CA THR A 249 3.58 -12.33 6.09
C THR A 249 3.88 -11.92 4.66
N VAL A 250 4.82 -12.62 4.02
CA VAL A 250 5.19 -12.41 2.62
C VAL A 250 3.95 -12.43 1.72
N GLY A 251 3.87 -11.46 0.83
CA GLY A 251 2.78 -11.28 -0.13
C GLY A 251 2.99 -11.99 -1.46
N ALA A 252 2.09 -11.73 -2.40
CA ALA A 252 2.25 -12.17 -3.78
C ALA A 252 3.47 -11.48 -4.42
N ALA A 253 4.16 -12.18 -5.32
CA ALA A 253 5.25 -11.61 -6.09
C ALA A 253 4.75 -10.46 -6.98
N THR A 254 5.45 -9.32 -6.95
CA THR A 254 5.11 -8.14 -7.75
C THR A 254 6.29 -7.60 -8.56
N GLN A 255 7.52 -7.96 -8.19
CA GLN A 255 8.71 -7.36 -8.78
C GLN A 255 9.93 -8.30 -8.79
N LEU A 256 10.85 -8.00 -9.69
CA LEU A 256 12.18 -8.61 -9.75
C LEU A 256 13.23 -7.62 -9.25
N THR A 257 14.33 -8.12 -8.69
CA THR A 257 15.52 -7.32 -8.40
C THR A 257 16.79 -8.08 -8.73
N VAL A 258 17.83 -7.39 -9.20
CA VAL A 258 19.15 -8.00 -9.43
C VAL A 258 19.94 -7.98 -8.12
N GLN A 259 20.17 -9.16 -7.52
CA GLN A 259 20.96 -9.31 -6.29
C GLN A 259 22.46 -9.35 -6.58
N ARG A 260 22.87 -10.12 -7.59
CA ARG A 260 24.25 -10.18 -8.05
C ARG A 260 24.31 -9.63 -9.46
N GLN A 261 25.07 -8.55 -9.64
CA GLN A 261 25.19 -7.89 -10.93
C GLN A 261 26.04 -8.75 -11.90
N PRO A 262 25.65 -8.81 -13.19
CA PRO A 262 26.47 -9.41 -14.22
C PRO A 262 27.73 -8.56 -14.45
N VAL A 263 28.88 -9.21 -14.67
CA VAL A 263 30.13 -8.54 -15.07
C VAL A 263 30.58 -9.15 -16.39
N GLY A 264 30.83 -8.29 -17.38
CA GLY A 264 31.26 -8.74 -18.70
C GLY A 264 32.65 -9.36 -18.70
N SER A 265 32.98 -9.99 -19.82
CA SER A 265 34.26 -10.67 -20.06
C SER A 265 34.74 -10.31 -21.47
N SER A 266 35.58 -11.14 -22.08
CA SER A 266 35.84 -11.07 -23.52
C SER A 266 34.57 -11.34 -24.33
N ALA A 267 34.38 -10.63 -25.45
CA ALA A 267 33.19 -10.77 -26.28
C ALA A 267 32.97 -12.23 -26.74
N GLY A 268 31.79 -12.77 -26.46
CA GLY A 268 31.40 -14.15 -26.76
C GLY A 268 31.78 -15.17 -25.68
N ALA A 269 32.57 -14.78 -24.67
CA ALA A 269 32.86 -15.63 -23.53
C ALA A 269 31.71 -15.59 -22.49
N ALA A 270 31.74 -16.53 -21.55
CA ALA A 270 30.88 -16.48 -20.37
C ALA A 270 31.14 -15.18 -19.59
N LEU A 271 30.06 -14.60 -19.04
CA LEU A 271 30.17 -13.45 -18.14
C LEU A 271 31.09 -13.83 -16.96
N ALA A 272 31.97 -12.89 -16.59
CA ALA A 272 32.91 -13.08 -15.48
C ALA A 272 32.17 -13.24 -14.14
N THR A 273 31.07 -12.52 -13.97
CA THR A 273 30.11 -12.74 -12.89
C THR A 273 28.74 -13.02 -13.48
N GLN A 274 28.14 -14.14 -13.09
CA GLN A 274 26.80 -14.52 -13.52
C GLN A 274 25.72 -13.86 -12.63
N PRO A 275 24.64 -13.32 -13.21
CA PRO A 275 23.64 -12.61 -12.44
C PRO A 275 22.79 -13.52 -11.54
N ILE A 276 22.33 -12.97 -10.42
CA ILE A 276 21.27 -13.57 -9.58
C ILE A 276 20.11 -12.58 -9.51
N VAL A 277 18.90 -13.09 -9.76
CA VAL A 277 17.66 -12.31 -9.69
C VAL A 277 16.77 -12.86 -8.58
N ARG A 278 16.23 -11.97 -7.75
CA ARG A 278 15.27 -12.31 -6.69
C ARG A 278 13.86 -11.90 -7.11
N VAL A 279 12.89 -12.73 -6.76
CA VAL A 279 11.46 -12.44 -6.87
C VAL A 279 10.97 -11.88 -5.55
N LEU A 280 10.48 -10.64 -5.54
CA LEU A 280 10.02 -9.96 -4.33
C LEU A 280 8.53 -9.61 -4.40
N ASP A 281 7.92 -9.44 -3.22
CA ASP A 281 6.59 -8.85 -3.07
C ASP A 281 6.66 -7.31 -3.03
N ALA A 282 5.50 -6.67 -2.84
CA ALA A 282 5.37 -5.20 -2.78
C ALA A 282 6.09 -4.56 -1.57
N GLY A 283 6.44 -5.35 -0.55
CA GLY A 283 7.19 -4.93 0.63
C GLY A 283 8.69 -5.19 0.50
N ASN A 284 9.17 -5.60 -0.68
CA ASN A 284 10.54 -6.04 -0.94
C ASN A 284 10.97 -7.31 -0.18
N ASN A 285 10.01 -8.14 0.25
CA ASN A 285 10.30 -9.42 0.88
C ASN A 285 10.55 -10.50 -0.17
N LEU A 286 11.45 -11.44 0.09
CA LEU A 286 11.70 -12.57 -0.81
C LEU A 286 10.47 -13.49 -0.83
N VAL A 287 9.95 -13.76 -2.03
CA VAL A 287 8.85 -14.71 -2.20
C VAL A 287 9.42 -16.11 -2.40
N GLU A 288 9.74 -16.78 -1.30
CA GLU A 288 10.38 -18.10 -1.32
C GLU A 288 9.52 -19.17 -2.02
N SER A 289 8.20 -19.04 -1.99
CA SER A 289 7.30 -19.96 -2.71
C SER A 289 7.31 -19.76 -4.24
N SER A 290 7.96 -18.71 -4.75
CA SER A 290 7.91 -18.39 -6.18
C SER A 290 8.83 -19.30 -7.00
N SER A 291 8.25 -19.87 -8.06
CA SER A 291 8.92 -20.65 -9.10
C SER A 291 8.93 -19.94 -10.46
N ALA A 292 8.86 -18.61 -10.46
CA ALA A 292 8.74 -17.78 -11.66
C ALA A 292 9.85 -18.05 -12.69
N ALA A 293 9.48 -18.18 -13.97
CA ALA A 293 10.43 -18.31 -15.07
C ALA A 293 10.98 -16.94 -15.46
N ILE A 294 12.24 -16.66 -15.12
CA ILE A 294 12.89 -15.37 -15.36
C ILE A 294 13.68 -15.44 -16.66
N SER A 295 13.24 -14.67 -17.65
CA SER A 295 13.94 -14.51 -18.93
C SER A 295 14.83 -13.27 -18.91
N VAL A 296 15.97 -13.34 -19.59
CA VAL A 296 16.91 -12.21 -19.70
C VAL A 296 17.10 -11.79 -21.16
N SER A 297 17.10 -10.48 -21.41
CA SER A 297 17.36 -9.88 -22.73
C SER A 297 18.34 -8.72 -22.61
N PRO A 298 19.33 -8.58 -23.52
CA PRO A 298 20.23 -7.44 -23.51
C PRO A 298 19.62 -6.23 -24.22
N SER A 299 20.06 -5.01 -23.86
CA SER A 299 19.69 -3.77 -24.57
C SER A 299 20.30 -3.64 -25.98
N GLY A 300 21.26 -4.51 -26.31
CA GLY A 300 21.91 -4.64 -27.60
C GLY A 300 22.99 -5.73 -27.57
N GLY A 301 23.57 -6.09 -28.72
CA GLY A 301 24.47 -7.23 -28.82
C GLY A 301 23.74 -8.58 -28.82
N ALA A 302 24.47 -9.65 -28.56
CA ALA A 302 23.95 -11.02 -28.55
C ALA A 302 24.23 -11.70 -27.20
N LEU A 303 23.16 -12.25 -26.61
CA LEU A 303 23.23 -13.06 -25.39
C LEU A 303 23.13 -14.55 -25.79
N GLY A 304 23.90 -15.40 -25.12
CA GLY A 304 23.88 -16.85 -25.30
C GLY A 304 23.89 -17.58 -23.94
N GLY A 305 23.91 -18.91 -23.96
CA GLY A 305 23.72 -19.74 -22.77
C GLY A 305 22.24 -19.94 -22.43
N THR A 306 21.94 -20.24 -21.17
CA THR A 306 20.57 -20.45 -20.69
C THR A 306 19.91 -19.13 -20.35
N THR A 307 19.11 -18.59 -21.28
CA THR A 307 18.49 -17.26 -21.16
C THR A 307 17.17 -17.22 -20.38
N THR A 308 16.69 -18.36 -19.89
CA THR A 308 15.53 -18.44 -18.99
C THR A 308 15.81 -19.44 -17.88
N VAL A 309 15.64 -19.00 -16.63
CA VAL A 309 15.86 -19.80 -15.43
C VAL A 309 14.63 -19.70 -14.52
N ASN A 310 14.12 -20.84 -14.06
CA ASN A 310 13.07 -20.86 -13.05
C ASN A 310 13.67 -20.49 -11.69
N ALA A 311 12.99 -19.62 -10.96
CA ALA A 311 13.32 -19.33 -9.58
C ALA A 311 13.17 -20.60 -8.73
N VAL A 312 14.11 -20.79 -7.80
CA VAL A 312 14.04 -21.79 -6.74
C VAL A 312 14.14 -21.02 -5.42
N ASN A 313 13.19 -21.21 -4.52
CA ASN A 313 13.08 -20.41 -3.30
C ASN A 313 13.05 -18.90 -3.58
N GLY A 314 12.36 -18.48 -4.66
CA GLY A 314 12.29 -17.08 -5.08
C GLY A 314 13.57 -16.51 -5.71
N VAL A 315 14.58 -17.35 -6.01
CA VAL A 315 15.87 -16.91 -6.57
C VAL A 315 16.16 -17.62 -7.89
N ALA A 316 16.37 -16.88 -8.97
CA ALA A 316 16.92 -17.40 -10.22
C ALA A 316 18.43 -17.14 -10.29
N THR A 317 19.20 -18.22 -10.40
CA THR A 317 20.66 -18.18 -10.52
C THR A 317 21.07 -18.57 -11.93
N PHE A 318 21.52 -17.59 -12.71
CA PHE A 318 22.13 -17.86 -14.00
C PHE A 318 23.55 -18.40 -13.78
N THR A 319 24.00 -19.31 -14.64
CA THR A 319 25.29 -20.00 -14.47
C THR A 319 26.18 -20.00 -15.71
N ASP A 320 25.60 -19.81 -16.90
CA ASP A 320 26.28 -20.03 -18.18
C ASP A 320 26.02 -18.91 -19.21
N LEU A 321 25.52 -17.74 -18.80
CA LEU A 321 25.27 -16.65 -19.74
C LEU A 321 26.58 -16.20 -20.39
N THR A 322 26.56 -16.10 -21.71
CA THR A 322 27.63 -15.52 -22.54
C THR A 322 27.14 -14.23 -23.19
N PHE A 323 28.01 -13.25 -23.39
CA PHE A 323 27.61 -12.00 -24.05
C PHE A 323 28.62 -11.56 -25.11
N ALA A 324 28.13 -11.25 -26.30
CA ALA A 324 28.90 -10.71 -27.41
C ALA A 324 28.35 -9.34 -27.82
N GLY A 325 29.21 -8.34 -27.85
CA GLY A 325 28.85 -6.97 -28.22
C GLY A 325 30.08 -6.20 -28.69
N THR A 326 29.87 -4.96 -29.10
CA THR A 326 30.98 -4.06 -29.43
C THR A 326 31.80 -3.80 -28.18
N ALA A 327 33.12 -4.01 -28.27
CA ALA A 327 34.01 -3.77 -27.14
C ALA A 327 33.91 -2.32 -26.63
N SER A 328 34.03 -2.15 -25.32
CA SER A 328 33.94 -0.84 -24.64
C SER A 328 32.61 -0.09 -24.80
N SER A 329 31.56 -0.76 -25.29
CA SER A 329 30.19 -0.23 -25.26
C SER A 329 29.47 -0.73 -23.99
N ASN A 330 28.63 0.13 -23.40
CA ASN A 330 27.81 -0.23 -22.24
C ASN A 330 26.47 -0.81 -22.70
N TYR A 331 26.14 -1.98 -22.18
CA TYR A 331 24.86 -2.67 -22.37
C TYR A 331 24.21 -2.89 -21.01
N THR A 332 22.91 -3.17 -20.99
CA THR A 332 22.20 -3.61 -19.78
C THR A 332 21.49 -4.92 -20.07
N LEU A 333 21.30 -5.75 -19.05
CA LEU A 333 20.47 -6.93 -19.11
C LEU A 333 19.15 -6.65 -18.40
N THR A 334 18.04 -6.84 -19.10
CA THR A 334 16.69 -6.72 -18.56
C THR A 334 16.14 -8.11 -18.26
N PHE A 335 15.65 -8.29 -17.04
CA PHE A 335 15.05 -9.52 -16.53
C PHE A 335 13.55 -9.36 -16.42
N THR A 336 12.80 -10.28 -17.00
CA THR A 336 11.33 -10.25 -17.07
C THR A 336 10.73 -11.59 -16.66
N SER A 337 9.49 -11.57 -16.17
CA SER A 337 8.70 -12.77 -15.88
C SER A 337 7.21 -12.39 -15.80
N GLY A 338 6.44 -12.70 -16.84
CA GLY A 338 5.00 -12.42 -16.88
C GLY A 338 4.68 -10.96 -16.60
N SER A 339 3.82 -10.70 -15.61
CA SER A 339 3.40 -9.35 -15.18
C SER A 339 4.24 -8.74 -14.05
N LEU A 340 5.32 -9.40 -13.62
CA LEU A 340 6.19 -8.84 -12.58
C LEU A 340 6.92 -7.60 -13.09
N THR A 341 7.07 -6.59 -12.23
CA THR A 341 7.90 -5.43 -12.53
C THR A 341 9.32 -5.90 -12.84
N GLN A 342 9.80 -5.59 -14.05
CA GLN A 342 11.10 -6.03 -14.55
C GLN A 342 12.27 -5.41 -13.79
N ALA A 343 13.41 -6.08 -13.80
CA ALA A 343 14.66 -5.56 -13.25
C ALA A 343 15.68 -5.32 -14.37
N SER A 344 16.48 -4.25 -14.26
CA SER A 344 17.61 -4.02 -15.15
C SER A 344 18.91 -4.13 -14.37
N SER A 345 19.94 -4.73 -14.97
CA SER A 345 21.28 -4.74 -14.42
C SER A 345 21.93 -3.36 -14.47
N SER A 346 23.03 -3.22 -13.73
CA SER A 346 24.06 -2.21 -14.04
C SER A 346 24.68 -2.46 -15.43
N ASN A 347 25.51 -1.53 -15.89
CA ASN A 347 26.17 -1.65 -17.19
C ASN A 347 27.07 -2.89 -17.26
N VAL A 348 26.94 -3.64 -18.36
CA VAL A 348 27.79 -4.74 -18.79
C VAL A 348 28.53 -4.30 -20.04
N SER A 349 29.85 -4.41 -20.04
CA SER A 349 30.70 -4.16 -21.20
C SER A 349 31.65 -5.33 -21.41
N VAL A 350 32.03 -5.57 -22.66
CA VAL A 350 32.96 -6.65 -23.02
C VAL A 350 34.27 -6.09 -23.54
N THR A 351 35.33 -6.85 -23.34
CA THR A 351 36.63 -6.60 -23.98
C THR A 351 36.70 -7.35 -25.32
N VAL A 352 37.73 -7.04 -26.11
CA VAL A 352 37.97 -7.75 -27.36
C VAL A 352 38.14 -9.26 -27.10
N GLY A 353 37.40 -10.06 -27.86
CA GLY A 353 37.56 -11.51 -27.85
C GLY A 353 38.79 -11.98 -28.61
N THR A 354 39.07 -13.29 -28.57
CA THR A 354 40.10 -13.89 -29.41
C THR A 354 39.80 -13.64 -30.88
N ALA A 355 40.80 -13.21 -31.66
CA ALA A 355 40.62 -12.96 -33.09
C ALA A 355 40.21 -14.26 -33.80
N THR A 356 38.99 -14.29 -34.33
CA THR A 356 38.45 -15.45 -35.06
C THR A 356 38.52 -15.28 -36.58
N LYS A 357 38.85 -14.07 -37.05
CA LYS A 357 38.88 -13.75 -38.47
C LYS A 357 39.98 -12.74 -38.77
N LEU A 358 40.78 -13.03 -39.79
CA LEU A 358 41.63 -12.04 -40.43
C LEU A 358 40.83 -11.34 -41.52
N VAL A 359 40.78 -10.01 -41.47
CA VAL A 359 40.14 -9.19 -42.50
C VAL A 359 41.21 -8.31 -43.14
N LEU A 360 41.28 -8.34 -44.46
CA LEU A 360 42.13 -7.43 -45.21
C LEU A 360 41.49 -6.03 -45.15
N THR A 361 42.01 -5.13 -44.33
CA THR A 361 41.46 -3.78 -44.13
C THR A 361 41.95 -2.78 -45.16
N THR A 362 43.05 -3.09 -45.84
CA THR A 362 43.57 -2.36 -46.99
C THR A 362 44.00 -3.38 -48.06
N SER A 363 43.32 -3.36 -49.20
CA SER A 363 43.83 -4.01 -50.41
C SER A 363 45.13 -3.32 -50.82
N ALA A 364 46.14 -4.09 -51.24
CA ALA A 364 47.37 -3.51 -51.76
C ALA A 364 47.03 -2.58 -52.94
N ALA A 365 47.23 -1.28 -52.75
CA ALA A 365 47.15 -0.32 -53.84
C ALA A 365 48.37 -0.54 -54.73
N SER A 366 48.10 -0.95 -55.97
CA SER A 366 48.98 -0.85 -57.14
C SER A 366 50.47 -0.85 -56.84
N ALA A 367 51.12 -2.02 -56.89
CA ALA A 367 52.57 -2.07 -56.99
C ALA A 367 52.99 -1.38 -58.31
N SER A 368 53.43 -0.13 -58.25
CA SER A 368 54.03 0.53 -59.41
C SER A 368 55.46 0.02 -59.57
N VAL A 369 55.73 -0.59 -60.73
CA VAL A 369 57.05 -1.12 -61.04
C VAL A 369 57.89 0.01 -61.67
N ASN A 370 58.60 0.78 -60.84
CA ASN A 370 59.32 1.99 -61.28
C ASN A 370 60.76 1.74 -61.79
N ASN A 371 61.11 0.57 -62.34
CA ASN A 371 62.42 0.39 -63.01
C ASN A 371 62.53 -0.97 -63.74
N CYS A 372 61.86 -1.14 -64.89
CA CYS A 372 62.22 -2.24 -65.79
C CYS A 372 63.02 -1.64 -66.96
N ARG A 373 64.34 -1.86 -66.96
CA ARG A 373 65.22 -1.57 -68.11
C ARG A 373 65.27 -2.81 -69.02
N PRO A 374 65.21 -2.67 -70.34
CA PRO A 374 65.38 -3.80 -71.25
C PRO A 374 66.81 -4.33 -71.16
N SER A 375 66.95 -5.63 -70.89
CA SER A 375 68.21 -6.38 -70.97
C SER A 375 68.11 -7.33 -72.17
N VAL A 376 69.23 -7.53 -72.89
CA VAL A 376 69.33 -8.13 -74.23
C VAL A 376 69.12 -9.67 -74.24
N ALA A 377 68.30 -10.19 -73.33
CA ALA A 377 67.83 -11.58 -73.36
C ALA A 377 66.46 -11.65 -72.69
N GLU A 378 65.41 -11.76 -73.51
CA GLU A 378 64.02 -12.23 -73.34
C GLU A 378 63.39 -12.46 -71.93
N HIS A 379 63.85 -11.79 -70.87
CA HIS A 379 63.29 -11.86 -69.52
C HIS A 379 63.24 -10.46 -68.89
N LEU A 380 62.03 -10.04 -68.52
CA LEU A 380 61.80 -8.81 -67.76
C LEU A 380 62.09 -9.08 -66.29
N VAL A 381 63.23 -8.61 -65.77
CA VAL A 381 63.56 -8.69 -64.35
C VAL A 381 63.09 -7.42 -63.66
N CYS A 382 61.95 -7.48 -62.96
CA CYS A 382 61.49 -6.37 -62.13
C CYS A 382 61.78 -6.70 -60.65
N ARG A 383 62.56 -5.84 -59.98
CA ARG A 383 62.85 -5.95 -58.55
C ARG A 383 61.86 -5.09 -57.77
N SER A 384 61.11 -5.68 -56.84
CA SER A 384 60.50 -4.95 -55.72
C SER A 384 61.43 -5.06 -54.51
N SER A 385 61.49 -4.03 -53.67
CA SER A 385 62.39 -3.98 -52.51
C SER A 385 62.07 -4.97 -51.40
N ARG A 386 61.02 -5.81 -51.51
CA ARG A 386 60.68 -6.80 -50.47
C ARG A 386 60.17 -8.19 -50.89
N SER A 387 59.89 -8.49 -52.17
CA SER A 387 59.57 -9.87 -52.61
C SER A 387 59.87 -10.12 -54.08
N LYS A 388 60.45 -11.29 -54.41
CA LYS A 388 60.59 -11.82 -55.78
C LYS A 388 59.30 -12.53 -56.18
N LEU A 389 58.61 -12.04 -57.20
CA LEU A 389 57.53 -12.75 -57.88
C LEU A 389 58.07 -13.19 -59.25
N VAL A 390 58.13 -14.49 -59.50
CA VAL A 390 58.52 -15.05 -60.81
C VAL A 390 57.24 -15.43 -61.54
N ILE A 391 56.91 -14.70 -62.61
CA ILE A 391 55.79 -15.02 -63.50
C ILE A 391 56.37 -15.79 -64.70
N GLY A 392 55.78 -16.95 -65.02
CA GLY A 392 56.17 -17.78 -66.17
C GLY A 392 55.92 -17.11 -67.53
N ARG A 393 56.51 -17.70 -68.59
CA ARG A 393 56.61 -17.19 -69.97
C ARG A 393 55.35 -16.47 -70.50
N VAL A 394 55.55 -15.27 -71.04
CA VAL A 394 54.58 -14.46 -71.79
C VAL A 394 55.00 -14.44 -73.26
N ARG A 395 54.10 -14.77 -74.20
CA ARG A 395 54.32 -14.53 -75.64
C ARG A 395 53.43 -13.38 -76.12
N GLY A 396 53.95 -12.15 -76.02
CA GLY A 396 53.42 -10.98 -76.73
C GLY A 396 52.49 -10.06 -75.93
N ILE A 397 52.53 -8.78 -76.30
CA ILE A 397 51.71 -7.68 -75.76
C ILE A 397 50.88 -7.11 -76.90
N THR A 398 49.58 -6.93 -76.70
CA THR A 398 48.77 -6.02 -77.52
C THR A 398 47.72 -5.38 -76.61
N ASP A 399 47.75 -4.05 -76.52
CA ASP A 399 46.82 -3.20 -75.75
C ASP A 399 46.51 -3.63 -74.31
N GLY A 400 47.56 -3.91 -73.54
CA GLY A 400 47.50 -3.85 -72.07
C GLY A 400 46.67 -4.92 -71.34
N LYS A 401 46.34 -6.04 -71.98
CA LYS A 401 45.59 -7.16 -71.37
C LYS A 401 46.40 -8.46 -71.34
N PHE A 402 46.30 -9.24 -70.25
CA PHE A 402 46.93 -10.56 -70.12
C PHE A 402 45.97 -11.67 -70.60
N VAL A 403 46.45 -12.55 -71.48
CA VAL A 403 45.78 -13.81 -71.87
C VAL A 403 46.63 -14.96 -71.32
N ALA A 404 46.02 -15.88 -70.56
CA ALA A 404 46.67 -17.09 -70.08
C ALA A 404 46.00 -18.33 -70.70
N ASP A 405 46.81 -19.30 -71.11
CA ASP A 405 46.35 -20.57 -71.69
C ASP A 405 45.97 -21.59 -70.61
N ARG A 406 45.07 -22.50 -70.97
CA ARG A 406 44.24 -23.31 -70.08
C ARG A 406 44.93 -24.55 -69.47
N ASP A 407 46.19 -24.82 -69.78
CA ASP A 407 46.87 -26.11 -69.46
C ASP A 407 48.33 -26.02 -68.92
N ALA A 408 48.70 -24.96 -68.18
CA ALA A 408 50.04 -24.82 -67.62
C ALA A 408 50.13 -25.00 -66.09
N LEU A 409 49.54 -26.07 -65.54
CA LEU A 409 49.74 -26.44 -64.13
C LEU A 409 50.08 -27.93 -63.97
N VAL A 410 51.31 -28.31 -64.31
CA VAL A 410 51.90 -29.57 -63.83
C VAL A 410 53.30 -29.29 -63.30
N GLU A 411 53.41 -29.03 -62.01
CA GLU A 411 54.58 -29.48 -61.26
C GLU A 411 54.12 -30.20 -59.98
N ARG A 412 54.57 -31.46 -59.88
CA ARG A 412 54.43 -32.30 -58.70
C ARG A 412 55.36 -31.77 -57.61
N HIS A 413 54.77 -31.24 -56.54
CA HIS A 413 55.39 -31.31 -55.22
C HIS A 413 54.45 -32.00 -54.23
N ARG A 414 55.05 -32.84 -53.40
CA ARG A 414 54.40 -33.89 -52.61
C ARG A 414 53.36 -33.32 -51.66
N GLY A 415 52.19 -33.95 -51.65
CA GLY A 415 51.25 -33.93 -50.53
C GLY A 415 50.32 -32.72 -50.45
N LEU A 416 49.30 -32.65 -51.32
CA LEU A 416 48.03 -31.95 -51.11
C LEU A 416 47.07 -32.37 -52.25
N HIS A 417 46.06 -33.21 -51.93
CA HIS A 417 45.00 -33.58 -52.87
C HIS A 417 43.83 -32.60 -52.73
N CYS A 418 43.63 -31.73 -53.71
CA CYS A 418 42.38 -30.98 -53.86
C CYS A 418 41.62 -31.50 -55.09
N ARG A 419 40.47 -32.14 -54.88
CA ARG A 419 39.52 -32.48 -55.95
C ARG A 419 38.64 -31.27 -56.23
N PHE A 420 38.58 -30.80 -57.47
CA PHE A 420 37.54 -29.89 -57.93
C PHE A 420 36.39 -30.69 -58.54
N ARG A 421 35.16 -30.36 -58.14
CA ARG A 421 33.91 -30.93 -58.69
C ARG A 421 33.47 -30.09 -59.88
N HIS A 422 33.18 -30.77 -60.98
CA HIS A 422 32.53 -30.35 -62.23
C HIS A 422 31.84 -28.98 -62.23
N VAL A 423 32.19 -28.14 -63.22
CA VAL A 423 31.34 -27.05 -63.71
C VAL A 423 30.76 -27.49 -65.06
N HIS A 424 29.45 -27.34 -65.20
CA HIS A 424 28.66 -27.73 -66.37
C HIS A 424 29.13 -27.03 -67.65
N HIS A 425 29.28 -27.83 -68.71
CA HIS A 425 29.31 -27.36 -70.09
C HIS A 425 27.89 -26.97 -70.52
N HIS A 426 27.75 -25.79 -71.13
CA HIS A 426 26.66 -25.51 -72.06
C HIS A 426 27.26 -25.42 -73.47
N ASP A 427 26.65 -26.16 -74.38
CA ASP A 427 27.07 -26.42 -75.75
C ASP A 427 27.11 -25.18 -76.64
N GLY A 428 28.01 -25.22 -77.62
CA GLY A 428 27.70 -24.74 -78.98
C GLY A 428 28.42 -23.49 -79.47
N GLN A 429 29.42 -23.73 -80.32
CA GLN A 429 29.91 -22.86 -81.41
C GLN A 429 30.75 -21.62 -81.02
N GLY A 430 31.86 -21.45 -81.74
CA GLY A 430 32.90 -20.47 -81.45
C GLY A 430 32.42 -19.01 -81.47
N GLY A 431 32.86 -18.26 -80.46
CA GLY A 431 32.65 -16.82 -80.34
C GLY A 431 33.14 -16.34 -78.98
N ASN A 432 33.92 -15.25 -78.97
CA ASN A 432 34.54 -14.64 -77.79
C ASN A 432 33.56 -14.44 -76.62
N VAL A 433 34.02 -14.73 -75.39
CA VAL A 433 33.36 -14.29 -74.16
C VAL A 433 33.97 -12.96 -73.73
N PHE A 434 33.20 -11.88 -73.86
CA PHE A 434 33.45 -10.62 -73.18
C PHE A 434 32.87 -10.72 -71.77
N ILE A 435 33.68 -10.45 -70.74
CA ILE A 435 33.17 -10.18 -69.39
C ILE A 435 33.33 -8.69 -69.14
N ASP A 436 32.21 -7.98 -69.22
CA ASP A 436 32.04 -6.62 -68.71
C ASP A 436 32.14 -6.63 -67.17
N GLY A 437 32.61 -5.51 -66.62
CA GLY A 437 32.94 -5.37 -65.20
C GLY A 437 31.85 -5.81 -64.24
N ILE A 438 32.23 -6.53 -63.19
CA ILE A 438 31.36 -6.83 -62.05
C ILE A 438 32.09 -6.43 -60.77
N THR A 439 31.62 -5.30 -60.25
CA THR A 439 31.61 -4.89 -58.86
C THR A 439 31.17 -6.02 -57.93
N GLY A 440 31.89 -6.18 -56.82
CA GLY A 440 31.42 -6.75 -55.55
C GLY A 440 30.54 -8.00 -55.60
N GLY A 441 31.15 -9.18 -55.71
CA GLY A 441 30.47 -10.48 -55.53
C GLY A 441 31.38 -11.49 -54.84
N ARG A 442 30.86 -12.12 -53.78
CA ARG A 442 31.55 -13.06 -52.88
C ARG A 442 31.91 -14.36 -53.61
N HIS A 443 33.13 -14.85 -53.41
CA HIS A 443 33.42 -16.28 -53.44
C HIS A 443 34.26 -16.64 -52.21
N GLU A 444 33.68 -17.51 -51.37
CA GLU A 444 34.28 -18.07 -50.17
C GLU A 444 35.41 -19.04 -50.56
N LEU A 445 36.59 -18.88 -49.95
CA LEU A 445 37.63 -19.90 -49.91
C LEU A 445 37.86 -20.30 -48.45
N PHE A 446 37.51 -21.54 -48.14
CA PHE A 446 37.78 -22.18 -46.86
C PHE A 446 39.30 -22.32 -46.63
N GLY A 447 39.74 -22.02 -45.40
CA GLY A 447 41.14 -22.06 -45.01
C GLY A 447 41.73 -23.46 -44.94
N CYS A 448 43.04 -23.56 -45.23
CA CYS A 448 43.86 -24.71 -44.89
C CYS A 448 44.28 -24.61 -43.41
N ASN A 449 43.87 -25.59 -42.59
CA ASN A 449 44.41 -25.74 -41.23
C ASN A 449 45.64 -26.66 -41.26
N ARG A 450 46.71 -26.25 -40.57
CA ARG A 450 47.88 -27.09 -40.26
C ARG A 450 47.45 -28.19 -39.29
N ARG A 451 47.79 -29.45 -39.58
CA ARG A 451 47.96 -30.50 -38.57
C ARG A 451 49.46 -30.67 -38.29
N ASP A 452 49.81 -30.34 -37.05
CA ASP A 452 50.81 -30.88 -36.12
C ASP A 452 51.95 -31.74 -36.65
N SER A 453 53.17 -31.49 -36.14
CA SER A 453 53.86 -32.36 -35.17
C SER A 453 55.36 -32.03 -35.08
N HIS A 454 55.89 -32.10 -33.85
CA HIS A 454 57.29 -32.05 -33.44
C HIS A 454 58.31 -32.68 -34.41
N VAL A 455 59.46 -32.01 -34.62
CA VAL A 455 60.76 -32.21 -33.92
C VAL A 455 61.49 -30.87 -33.89
#